data_AF-A0A851K0Z1-F1
#
_entry.id   AF-A0A851K0Z1-F1
#
_cell.length_a   1.000
_cell.length_b   1.000
_cell.length_c   1.000
_cell.angle_alpha   90.00
_cell.angle_beta   90.00
_cell.angle_gamma   90.00
#
_symmetry.space_group_name_H-M   'P 1'
#
loop_
_entity.id
_entity.type
_entity.pdbx_description
1 polymer ?
#
loop_
_entity_poly.entity_id
_entity_poly.type
_entity_poly.pdbx_seq_one_letter_code
_entity_poly.pdbx_strand_id
1 'polypeptide(L)' 'KLPQNHVQEYFYTSSKCPQPAVVFVTRKKREVCANPDARWVKEYVNSLELQ' A
#
# COMPACT_ATOMS: atom_id res chain seq x y z
N LYS A 1 -3.66 8.64 7.51
CA LYS A 1 -3.70 8.36 6.06
C LYS A 1 -2.42 8.91 5.44
N LEU A 2 -1.68 8.12 4.67
CA LEU A 2 -0.46 8.55 3.97
C LEU A 2 -0.84 9.50 2.82
N PRO A 3 -0.16 10.63 2.58
CA PRO A 3 -0.42 11.47 1.40
C PRO A 3 -0.17 10.69 0.09
N GLN A 4 -1.15 10.67 -0.82
CA GLN A 4 -1.10 9.84 -2.04
C GLN A 4 0.08 10.20 -2.95
N ASN A 5 0.40 11.48 -3.05
CA ASN A 5 1.53 11.99 -3.84
C ASN A 5 2.90 11.42 -3.40
N HIS A 6 3.01 10.93 -2.16
CA HIS A 6 4.22 10.29 -1.67
C HIS A 6 4.32 8.80 -2.04
N VAL A 7 3.21 8.16 -2.43
CA VAL A 7 3.18 6.74 -2.81
C VAL A 7 3.74 6.60 -4.23
N GLN A 8 4.63 5.62 -4.40
CA GLN A 8 5.23 5.30 -5.69
C GLN A 8 4.72 3.95 -6.21
N GLU A 9 4.67 2.94 -5.34
CA GLU A 9 4.27 1.58 -5.67
C GLU A 9 3.76 0.87 -4.41
N TYR A 10 3.25 -0.35 -4.57
CA TYR A 10 2.77 -1.14 -3.46
C TYR A 10 3.00 -2.63 -3.70
N PHE A 11 2.97 -3.42 -2.63
CA PHE A 11 2.93 -4.88 -2.71
C PHE A 11 2.14 -5.47 -1.54
N TYR A 12 1.68 -6.70 -1.69
CA TYR A 12 1.08 -7.47 -0.59
C TYR A 12 2.15 -8.24 0.17
N THR A 13 2.00 -8.33 1.49
CA THR A 13 2.80 -9.26 2.29
C THR A 13 2.61 -10.70 1.81
N SER A 14 3.61 -11.55 2.04
CA SER A 14 3.52 -12.99 1.72
C SER A 14 2.28 -13.64 2.34
N SER A 15 1.70 -14.62 1.66
CA SER A 15 0.61 -15.45 2.20
C SER A 15 1.02 -16.26 3.44
N LYS A 16 2.32 -16.38 3.72
CA LYS A 16 2.86 -16.98 4.95
C LYS A 16 2.76 -16.03 6.17
N CYS A 17 2.51 -14.74 5.96
CA CYS A 17 2.34 -13.80 7.06
C CYS A 17 0.99 -14.07 7.75
N PRO A 18 0.96 -14.21 9.09
CA PRO A 18 -0.29 -14.45 9.82
C PRO A 18 -1.26 -13.26 9.72
N GLN A 19 -0.72 -12.07 9.46
CA GLN A 19 -1.50 -10.86 9.25
C GLN A 19 -1.23 -10.32 7.84
N PRO A 20 -2.22 -10.34 6.94
CA PRO A 20 -2.07 -9.76 5.61
C PRO A 20 -2.00 -8.23 5.70
N ALA A 21 -1.11 -7.63 4.91
CA ALA A 21 -1.01 -6.18 4.78
C ALA A 21 -0.72 -5.77 3.33
N VAL A 22 -1.12 -4.55 3.00
CA VAL A 22 -0.59 -3.81 1.84
C VAL A 22 0.59 -2.99 2.34
N VAL A 23 1.73 -3.11 1.68
CA VAL A 23 2.91 -2.29 1.95
C VAL A 23 3.04 -1.26 0.84
N PHE A 24 2.97 0.02 1.20
CA PHE A 24 3.23 1.11 0.26
C PHE A 24 4.71 1.48 0.30
N VAL A 25 5.33 1.57 -0.87
CA VAL A 25 6.67 2.12 -1.02
C VAL A 25 6.53 3.58 -1.45
N THR A 26 7.14 4.46 -0.65
CA THR A 26 7.12 5.89 -0.94
C THR A 26 8.21 6.28 -1.92
N ARG A 27 8.10 7.46 -2.53
CA ARG A 27 9.15 8.07 -3.38
C ARG A 27 10.51 8.21 -2.67
N LYS A 28 10.51 8.25 -1.34
CA LYS A 28 11.73 8.26 -0.50
C LYS A 28 12.22 6.86 -0.11
N LYS A 29 11.73 5.81 -0.80
CA LYS A 29 12.06 4.40 -0.56
C LYS A 29 11.78 3.91 0.86
N ARG A 30 10.81 4.53 1.53
CA ARG A 30 10.28 4.05 2.82
C ARG A 30 9.10 3.14 2.59
N GLU A 31 9.06 2.03 3.32
CA GLU A 31 7.97 1.08 3.33
C GLU A 31 7.01 1.37 4.48
N VAL A 32 5.71 1.35 4.20
CA VAL A 32 4.66 1.63 5.17
C VAL A 32 3.60 0.54 5.09
N CYS A 33 3.47 -0.25 6.16
CA CYS A 33 2.39 -1.23 6.30
C CYS A 33 1.03 -0.53 6.47
N ALA A 34 0.03 -1.00 5.75
CA ALA A 34 -1.32 -0.49 5.78
C ALA A 34 -2.35 -1.64 5.83
N ASN A 35 -3.45 -1.39 6.56
CA ASN A 35 -4.54 -2.35 6.66
C ASN A 35 -5.27 -2.50 5.30
N PRO A 36 -5.32 -3.70 4.70
CA PRO A 36 -5.96 -3.92 3.40
C PRO A 36 -7.46 -3.58 3.40
N ASP A 37 -8.12 -3.61 4.55
CA ASP A 37 -9.55 -3.33 4.67
C ASP A 37 -9.88 -1.84 4.75
N ALA A 38 -8.89 -0.99 5.00
CA ALA A 38 -9.11 0.44 5.08
C ALA A 38 -9.46 1.02 3.70
N ARG A 39 -10.55 1.79 3.62
CA ARG A 39 -11.05 2.38 2.37
C ARG A 39 -9.97 3.11 1.56
N TRP A 40 -9.14 3.93 2.22
CA TRP A 40 -8.09 4.70 1.54
C TRP A 40 -6.97 3.81 0.95
N VAL A 41 -6.76 2.62 1.51
CA VAL A 41 -5.76 1.66 1.01
C VAL A 41 -6.27 1.06 -0.30
N LYS A 42 -7.54 0.65 -0.34
CA LYS A 42 -8.21 0.17 -1.57
C LYS A 42 -8.23 1.24 -2.67
N GLU A 43 -8.52 2.49 -2.31
CA GLU A 43 -8.46 3.63 -3.23
C GLU A 43 -7.05 3.82 -3.84
N TYR A 44 -5.99 3.69 -3.04
CA TYR A 44 -4.62 3.85 -3.51
C TYR A 44 -4.16 2.70 -4.39
N VAL A 45 -4.45 1.46 -3.99
CA VAL A 45 -4.19 0.26 -4.80
C VAL A 45 -4.86 0.41 -6.17
N ASN A 46 -6.15 0.73 -6.21
CA ASN A 46 -6.88 0.93 -7.47
C ASN A 46 -6.27 2.05 -8.33
N SER A 47 -5.81 3.16 -7.71
CA SER A 47 -5.18 4.23 -8.47
C SER A 47 -3.84 3.84 -9.10
N LEU A 48 -3.10 2.93 -8.47
CA LEU A 48 -1.79 2.46 -8.94
C LEU A 48 -1.92 1.35 -9.99
N GLU A 49 -2.98 0.53 -9.93
CA GLU A 49 -3.28 -0.50 -10.95
C GLU A 49 -3.79 0.08 -12.28
N LEU A 50 -4.37 1.28 -12.24
CA LEU A 50 -4.90 1.99 -13.41
C LEU A 50 -3.86 2.90 -14.09
N GLN A 51 -2.61 2.89 -13.62
CA GLN A 51 -1.51 3.73 -14.08
C GLN A 51 -0.60 2.98 -15.06
#